data_AF-A0A6N2DQL0-F1
#
_entry.id   AF-A0A6N2DQL0-F1
#
_cell.length_a   1.000
_cell.length_b   1.000
_cell.length_c   1.000
_cell.angle_alpha   90.00
_cell.angle_beta   90.00
_cell.angle_gamma   90.00
#
_symmetry.space_group_name_H-M   'P 1'
#
loop_
_entity.id
_entity.type
_entity.pdbx_description
1 polymer ?
#
loop_
_entity_poly.entity_id
_entity_poly.type
_entity_poly.pdbx_seq_one_letter_code
_entity_poly.pdbx_strand_id
1 'polypeptide(L)'
;MSCGPLPIRETQRVQRNLAGIFFLVAGVMVSIAFGSWWLQRTTLTPSSGQATTAAVLQDEQIRSEITSVVTGATAGTLDQPAAEVAALVDQVIRSRPGAAVMGDIVADAHARAIGNHDDPVRISGEQMVEIVRSQAVGDLPPVTLPVSEVSTLRFLANVLGWVAGVTAIIGAIAFLLGVIVRPEKGEVARGFGELCLALATSLVVFGLLLPIFVLPAINDTTWMAAVPRLAIRTMPLVLGAAIVLVALGLFVVLKSMSSGRRKQWSTPLAVGRYREDRSWS
;
A
#
# COMPACT_ATOMS: atom_id res chain seq x y z
N MET A 1 24.24 -55.02 -5.43
CA MET A 1 23.22 -53.95 -5.60
C MET A 1 23.91 -52.77 -6.25
N SER A 2 23.83 -52.66 -7.57
CA SER A 2 24.41 -51.54 -8.31
C SER A 2 23.35 -50.46 -8.45
N CYS A 3 23.51 -49.35 -7.73
CA CYS A 3 22.76 -48.12 -8.00
C CYS A 3 23.20 -47.60 -9.37
N GLY A 4 22.41 -47.92 -10.40
CA GLY A 4 22.56 -47.28 -11.71
C GLY A 4 22.28 -45.77 -11.58
N PRO A 5 23.03 -44.91 -12.30
CA PRO A 5 22.80 -43.47 -12.27
C PRO A 5 21.38 -43.15 -12.73
N LEU A 6 20.66 -42.35 -11.95
CA LEU A 6 19.30 -41.92 -12.28
C LEU A 6 19.29 -41.20 -13.65
N PRO A 7 18.24 -41.40 -14.46
CA PRO A 7 18.13 -40.77 -15.77
C PRO A 7 18.10 -39.24 -15.63
N ILE A 8 19.05 -38.57 -16.28
CA ILE A 8 19.29 -37.11 -16.28
C ILE A 8 18.03 -36.27 -16.59
N ARG A 9 17.00 -36.85 -17.23
CA ARG A 9 15.74 -36.17 -17.53
C ARG A 9 14.83 -35.96 -16.32
N GLU A 10 14.88 -36.82 -15.31
CA GLU A 10 14.03 -36.68 -14.12
C GLU A 10 14.52 -35.56 -13.21
N THR A 11 15.83 -35.42 -13.02
CA THR A 11 16.44 -34.36 -12.21
C THR A 11 16.13 -32.97 -12.77
N GLN A 12 16.14 -32.82 -14.10
CA GLN A 12 15.82 -31.55 -14.77
C GLN A 12 14.35 -31.13 -14.60
N ARG A 13 13.40 -32.09 -14.55
CA ARG A 13 11.97 -31.79 -14.36
C ARG A 13 11.67 -31.33 -12.93
N VAL A 14 12.29 -31.99 -11.94
CA VAL A 14 12.14 -31.65 -10.51
C VAL A 14 12.69 -30.25 -10.23
N GLN A 15 13.88 -29.93 -10.76
CA GLN A 15 14.48 -28.60 -10.63
C GLN A 15 13.61 -27.49 -11.23
N ARG A 16 12.97 -27.75 -12.39
CA ARG A 16 12.07 -26.78 -13.03
C ARG A 16 10.84 -26.46 -12.17
N ASN A 17 10.26 -27.46 -11.52
CA ASN A 17 9.12 -27.24 -10.62
C ASN A 17 9.53 -26.47 -9.36
N LEU A 18 10.72 -26.73 -8.83
CA LEU A 18 11.22 -26.12 -7.60
C LEU A 18 11.57 -24.62 -7.78
N ALA A 19 12.22 -24.24 -8.88
CA ALA A 19 12.51 -22.84 -9.18
C ALA A 19 11.22 -22.00 -9.36
N GLY A 20 10.23 -22.55 -10.07
CA GLY A 20 8.93 -21.90 -10.24
C GLY A 20 8.21 -21.65 -8.90
N ILE A 21 8.27 -22.60 -7.98
CA ILE A 21 7.70 -22.44 -6.62
C ILE A 21 8.39 -21.29 -5.88
N PHE A 22 9.72 -21.20 -5.94
CA PHE A 22 10.44 -20.10 -5.28
C PHE A 22 10.08 -18.73 -5.84
N PHE A 23 9.95 -18.60 -7.16
CA PHE A 23 9.50 -17.33 -7.76
C PHE A 23 8.06 -16.98 -7.38
N LEU A 24 7.16 -17.96 -7.31
CA LEU A 24 5.78 -17.74 -6.87
C LEU A 24 5.75 -17.27 -5.42
N VAL A 25 6.44 -17.97 -4.51
CA VAL A 25 6.55 -17.60 -3.10
C VAL A 25 7.14 -16.21 -2.95
N ALA A 26 8.22 -15.90 -3.68
CA ALA A 26 8.80 -14.57 -3.72
C ALA A 26 7.79 -13.51 -4.18
N GLY A 27 7.06 -13.78 -5.26
CA GLY A 27 6.02 -12.90 -5.80
C GLY A 27 4.94 -12.55 -4.77
N VAL A 28 4.43 -13.57 -4.06
CA VAL A 28 3.41 -13.39 -3.03
C VAL A 28 3.99 -12.63 -1.82
N MET A 29 5.18 -13.00 -1.34
CA MET A 29 5.76 -12.37 -0.16
C MET A 29 6.14 -10.91 -0.41
N VAL A 30 6.77 -10.62 -1.54
CA VAL A 30 7.11 -9.24 -1.92
C VAL A 30 5.85 -8.40 -2.18
N SER A 31 4.79 -9.00 -2.75
CA SER A 31 3.54 -8.26 -2.95
C SER A 31 2.84 -7.94 -1.64
N ILE A 32 2.77 -8.88 -0.70
CA ILE A 32 2.27 -8.62 0.66
C ILE A 32 3.11 -7.53 1.35
N ALA A 33 4.44 -7.62 1.23
CA ALA A 33 5.35 -6.64 1.82
C ALA A 33 5.08 -5.24 1.31
N PHE A 34 5.04 -5.10 -0.01
CA PHE A 34 4.82 -3.82 -0.69
C PHE A 34 3.42 -3.26 -0.41
N GLY A 35 2.39 -4.10 -0.46
CA GLY A 35 1.02 -3.67 -0.15
C GLY A 35 0.86 -3.22 1.30
N SER A 36 1.44 -3.97 2.24
CA SER A 36 1.45 -3.63 3.67
C SER A 36 2.16 -2.31 3.92
N TRP A 37 3.35 -2.14 3.34
CA TRP A 37 4.12 -0.89 3.41
C TRP A 37 3.36 0.29 2.80
N TRP A 38 2.71 0.09 1.65
CA TRP A 38 1.94 1.12 0.97
C TRP A 38 0.77 1.59 1.84
N LEU A 39 -0.06 0.67 2.32
CA LEU A 39 -1.20 0.96 3.19
C LEU A 39 -0.74 1.69 4.46
N GLN A 40 0.36 1.23 5.07
CA GLN A 40 0.92 1.90 6.24
C GLN A 40 1.35 3.34 5.91
N ARG A 41 1.99 3.56 4.76
CA ARG A 41 2.53 4.88 4.38
C ARG A 41 1.45 5.88 3.98
N THR A 42 0.41 5.46 3.26
CA THR A 42 -0.61 6.38 2.74
C THR A 42 -1.75 6.63 3.71
N THR A 43 -2.09 5.63 4.52
CA THR A 43 -3.31 5.61 5.30
C THR A 43 -3.04 5.62 6.79
N LEU A 44 -1.97 4.99 7.26
CA LEU A 44 -1.67 4.86 8.70
C LEU A 44 -0.45 5.67 9.14
N THR A 45 0.04 6.57 8.29
CA THR A 45 1.11 7.50 8.66
C THR A 45 0.52 8.91 8.73
N PRO A 46 0.53 9.55 9.91
CA PRO A 46 0.12 10.93 10.07
C PRO A 46 0.95 11.88 9.20
N SER A 47 0.31 12.91 8.68
CA SER A 47 0.99 13.93 7.86
C SER A 47 0.23 15.26 7.97
N SER A 48 0.95 16.34 8.26
CA SER A 48 0.43 17.71 8.28
C SER A 48 0.38 18.36 6.89
N GLY A 49 0.63 17.59 5.82
CA GLY A 49 0.63 18.11 4.47
C GLY A 49 -0.76 18.58 4.05
N GLN A 50 -0.85 19.82 3.55
CA GLN A 50 -2.11 20.48 3.15
C GLN A 50 -3.06 19.60 2.34
N ALA A 51 -2.56 18.84 1.35
CA ALA A 51 -3.40 17.98 0.52
C ALA A 51 -3.89 16.71 1.24
N THR A 52 -3.14 16.22 2.24
CA THR A 52 -3.57 15.14 3.13
C THR A 52 -4.69 15.65 4.03
N THR A 53 -4.46 16.79 4.68
CA THR A 53 -5.43 17.43 5.56
C THR A 53 -6.71 17.76 4.81
N ALA A 54 -6.61 18.36 3.62
CA ALA A 54 -7.76 18.68 2.79
C ALA A 54 -8.59 17.43 2.43
N ALA A 55 -7.96 16.27 2.23
CA ALA A 55 -8.67 15.03 1.97
C ALA A 55 -9.42 14.52 3.22
N VAL A 56 -8.79 14.58 4.40
CA VAL A 56 -9.46 14.21 5.67
C VAL A 56 -10.64 15.14 5.95
N LEU A 57 -10.44 16.45 5.76
CA LEU A 57 -11.45 17.48 5.95
C LEU A 57 -12.53 17.49 4.86
N GLN A 58 -12.49 16.61 3.86
CA GLN A 58 -13.67 16.39 3.00
C GLN A 58 -14.78 15.63 3.72
N ASP A 59 -14.46 14.98 4.84
CA ASP A 59 -15.46 14.30 5.63
C ASP A 59 -16.27 15.27 6.49
N GLU A 60 -17.59 15.20 6.36
CA GLU A 60 -18.52 16.10 7.06
C GLU A 60 -18.50 15.88 8.58
N GLN A 61 -18.37 14.64 9.03
CA GLN A 61 -18.44 14.33 10.46
C GLN A 61 -17.20 14.89 11.18
N ILE A 62 -16.00 14.67 10.62
CA ILE A 62 -14.75 15.23 11.15
C ILE A 62 -14.82 16.77 11.18
N ARG A 63 -15.28 17.39 10.09
CA ARG A 63 -15.47 18.84 10.04
C ARG A 63 -16.43 19.33 11.10
N SER A 64 -17.59 18.69 11.25
CA SER A 64 -18.61 19.09 12.22
C SER A 64 -18.10 18.98 13.66
N GLU A 65 -17.30 17.95 13.97
CA GLU A 65 -16.68 17.75 15.29
C GLU A 65 -15.70 18.87 15.61
N ILE A 66 -14.78 19.18 14.68
CA ILE A 66 -13.81 20.27 14.83
C ILE A 66 -14.53 21.61 14.97
N THR A 67 -15.48 21.91 14.07
CA THR A 67 -16.26 23.16 14.10
C THR A 67 -17.01 23.30 15.41
N SER A 68 -17.70 22.26 15.88
CA SER A 68 -18.42 22.28 17.16
C SER A 68 -17.51 22.60 18.34
N VAL A 69 -16.32 22.02 18.37
CA VAL A 69 -15.35 22.21 19.46
C VAL A 69 -14.76 23.62 19.44
N VAL A 70 -14.31 24.09 18.28
CA VAL A 70 -13.75 25.45 18.12
C VAL A 70 -14.81 26.51 18.40
N THR A 71 -16.01 26.37 17.84
CA THR A 71 -17.12 27.31 18.08
C THR A 71 -17.52 27.34 19.54
N GLY A 72 -17.67 26.18 20.19
CA GLY A 72 -18.04 26.11 21.61
C GLY A 72 -17.03 26.81 22.52
N ALA A 73 -15.75 26.78 22.17
CA ALA A 73 -14.69 27.43 22.93
C ALA A 73 -14.56 28.94 22.66
N THR A 74 -14.91 29.41 21.45
CA THR A 74 -14.58 30.77 21.00
C THR A 74 -15.76 31.74 20.95
N ALA A 75 -17.00 31.24 20.78
CA ALA A 75 -18.18 32.09 20.57
C ALA A 75 -18.39 33.12 21.69
N GLY A 76 -18.23 32.72 22.95
CA GLY A 76 -18.38 33.63 24.10
C GLY A 76 -17.32 34.74 24.14
N THR A 77 -16.10 34.48 23.70
CA THR A 77 -15.00 35.46 23.68
C THR A 77 -15.14 36.46 22.54
N LEU A 78 -15.74 36.04 21.43
CA LEU A 78 -15.95 36.90 20.25
C LEU A 78 -17.20 37.78 20.35
N ASP A 79 -18.05 37.56 21.38
CA ASP A 79 -19.37 38.18 21.50
C ASP A 79 -20.22 37.98 20.22
N GLN A 80 -20.09 36.81 19.61
CA GLN A 80 -20.78 36.44 18.37
C GLN A 80 -21.70 35.24 18.59
N PRO A 81 -22.83 35.15 17.87
CA PRO A 81 -23.66 33.96 17.87
C PRO A 81 -22.85 32.73 17.43
N ALA A 82 -22.98 31.61 18.15
CA ALA A 82 -22.27 30.37 17.84
C ALA A 82 -22.48 29.91 16.38
N ALA A 83 -23.66 30.15 15.81
CA ALA A 83 -23.96 29.82 14.41
C ALA A 83 -23.09 30.61 13.41
N GLU A 84 -22.79 31.87 13.69
CA GLU A 84 -21.95 32.71 12.82
C GLU A 84 -20.49 32.26 12.87
N VAL A 85 -19.98 31.99 14.08
CA VAL A 85 -18.62 31.46 14.28
C VAL A 85 -18.49 30.09 13.61
N ALA A 86 -19.48 29.21 13.76
CA ALA A 86 -19.48 27.90 13.11
C ALA A 86 -19.43 28.00 11.58
N ALA A 87 -20.21 28.92 10.99
CA ALA A 87 -20.19 29.16 9.54
C ALA A 87 -18.83 29.67 9.06
N LEU A 88 -18.20 30.59 9.81
CA LEU A 88 -16.85 31.07 9.52
C LEU A 88 -15.81 29.95 9.58
N VAL A 89 -15.82 29.17 10.67
CA VAL A 89 -14.89 28.05 10.87
C VAL A 89 -15.06 27.01 9.77
N ASP A 90 -16.28 26.62 9.44
CA ASP A 90 -16.54 25.67 8.35
C ASP A 90 -16.04 26.20 6.99
N GLN A 91 -16.26 27.49 6.70
CA GLN A 91 -15.74 28.13 5.50
C GLN A 91 -14.21 28.08 5.44
N VAL A 92 -13.53 28.37 6.55
CA VAL A 92 -12.07 28.31 6.64
C VAL A 92 -11.59 26.88 6.42
N ILE A 93 -12.15 25.90 7.13
CA ILE A 93 -11.73 24.49 7.06
C ILE A 93 -11.90 23.90 5.64
N ARG A 94 -12.95 24.29 4.91
CA ARG A 94 -13.17 23.87 3.51
C ARG A 94 -12.17 24.47 2.52
N SER A 95 -11.54 25.59 2.88
CA SER A 95 -10.59 26.27 2.01
C SER A 95 -9.23 25.57 1.99
N ARG A 96 -8.51 25.61 0.86
CA ARG A 96 -7.13 25.09 0.81
C ARG A 96 -6.21 25.76 1.84
N PRO A 97 -6.23 27.09 2.02
CA PRO A 97 -5.41 27.74 3.05
C PRO A 97 -5.77 27.27 4.46
N GLY A 98 -7.05 27.09 4.78
CA GLY A 98 -7.47 26.57 6.08
C GLY A 98 -7.04 25.12 6.30
N ALA A 99 -7.01 24.27 5.27
CA ALA A 99 -6.44 22.93 5.38
C ALA A 99 -4.93 22.93 5.68
N ALA A 100 -4.19 23.99 5.35
CA ALA A 100 -2.79 24.12 5.76
C ALA A 100 -2.68 24.46 7.26
N VAL A 101 -3.53 25.39 7.74
CA VAL A 101 -3.63 25.76 9.17
C VAL A 101 -4.02 24.56 10.04
N MET A 102 -4.95 23.73 9.56
CA MET A 102 -5.41 22.53 10.26
C MET A 102 -4.42 21.35 10.19
N GLY A 103 -3.29 21.50 9.49
CA GLY A 103 -2.36 20.42 9.18
C GLY A 103 -1.90 19.65 10.42
N ASP A 104 -1.39 20.37 11.41
CA ASP A 104 -0.85 19.75 12.62
C ASP A 104 -1.97 19.16 13.49
N ILE A 105 -3.11 19.85 13.62
CA ILE A 105 -4.27 19.35 14.37
C ILE A 105 -4.77 18.02 13.79
N VAL A 106 -4.91 17.93 12.46
CA VAL A 106 -5.36 16.71 11.79
C VAL A 106 -4.29 15.62 11.83
N ALA A 107 -3.00 15.97 11.76
CA ALA A 107 -1.92 15.02 11.93
C ALA A 107 -1.91 14.42 13.34
N ASP A 108 -2.06 15.24 14.37
CA ASP A 108 -2.13 14.81 15.77
C ASP A 108 -3.37 13.97 16.02
N ALA A 109 -4.53 14.38 15.49
CA ALA A 109 -5.75 13.59 15.57
C ALA A 109 -5.62 12.24 14.88
N HIS A 110 -5.02 12.20 13.68
CA HIS A 110 -4.76 10.95 13.00
C HIS A 110 -3.79 10.07 13.80
N ALA A 111 -2.72 10.65 14.35
CA ALA A 111 -1.76 9.93 15.19
C ALA A 111 -2.41 9.36 16.46
N ARG A 112 -3.34 10.09 17.09
CA ARG A 112 -4.15 9.59 18.21
C ARG A 112 -5.06 8.45 17.80
N ALA A 113 -5.77 8.61 16.69
CA ALA A 113 -6.73 7.63 16.18
C ALA A 113 -6.06 6.28 15.85
N ILE A 114 -4.83 6.28 15.37
CA ILE A 114 -4.04 5.06 15.12
C ILE A 114 -3.24 4.58 16.34
N GLY A 115 -3.34 5.25 17.48
CA GLY A 115 -2.63 4.87 18.70
C GLY A 115 -1.11 5.03 18.64
N ASN A 116 -0.61 5.97 17.82
CA ASN A 116 0.81 6.34 17.81
C ASN A 116 1.21 7.20 19.02
N HIS A 117 0.23 7.90 19.61
CA HIS A 117 0.38 8.62 20.86
C HIS A 117 -0.91 8.51 21.68
N ASP A 118 -0.78 8.68 22.99
CA ASP A 118 -1.90 8.59 23.93
C ASP A 118 -2.40 9.97 24.39
N ASP A 119 -1.68 11.04 24.04
CA ASP A 119 -1.98 12.39 24.47
C ASP A 119 -3.26 12.92 23.81
N PRO A 120 -4.10 13.66 24.55
CA PRO A 120 -5.27 14.28 23.96
C PRO A 120 -4.84 15.34 22.94
N VAL A 121 -5.53 15.36 21.80
CA VAL A 121 -5.29 16.36 20.76
C VAL A 121 -5.77 17.71 21.28
N ARG A 122 -4.87 18.69 21.32
CA ARG A 122 -5.15 20.04 21.84
C ARG A 122 -5.02 21.06 20.73
N ILE A 123 -6.01 21.94 20.63
CA ILE A 123 -5.99 23.11 19.76
C ILE A 123 -5.54 24.29 20.63
N SER A 124 -4.38 24.87 20.33
CA SER A 124 -3.82 25.99 21.08
C SER A 124 -4.56 27.31 20.78
N GLY A 125 -4.40 28.32 21.64
CA GLY A 125 -4.89 29.67 21.39
C GLY A 125 -4.38 30.24 20.06
N GLU A 126 -3.09 30.07 19.76
CA GLU A 126 -2.49 30.48 18.49
C GLU A 126 -3.15 29.80 17.28
N GLN A 127 -3.43 28.51 17.36
CA GLN A 127 -4.16 27.79 16.31
C GLN A 127 -5.61 28.29 16.18
N MET A 128 -6.28 28.58 17.31
CA MET A 128 -7.63 29.17 17.30
C MET A 128 -7.65 30.54 16.63
N VAL A 129 -6.62 31.38 16.83
CA VAL A 129 -6.47 32.66 16.15
C VAL A 129 -6.41 32.48 14.63
N GLU A 130 -5.66 31.48 14.15
CA GLU A 130 -5.56 31.22 12.72
C GLU A 130 -6.87 30.67 12.12
N ILE A 131 -7.59 29.85 12.86
CA ILE A 131 -8.86 29.24 12.42
C ILE A 131 -9.99 30.29 12.38
N VAL A 132 -10.14 31.04 13.47
CA VAL A 132 -11.22 32.03 13.65
C VAL A 132 -10.86 33.39 13.06
N ARG A 133 -9.59 33.62 12.70
CA ARG A 133 -9.08 34.88 12.16
C ARG A 133 -9.25 36.07 13.11
N SER A 134 -9.18 35.82 14.42
CA SER A 134 -9.32 36.84 15.46
C SER A 134 -8.26 36.68 16.54
N GLN A 135 -7.57 37.76 16.91
CA GLN A 135 -6.57 37.74 17.98
C GLN A 135 -7.19 37.64 19.38
N ALA A 136 -8.49 37.92 19.52
CA ALA A 136 -9.19 37.90 20.81
C ALA A 136 -9.20 36.51 21.47
N VAL A 137 -9.01 35.44 20.69
CA VAL A 137 -8.98 34.05 21.18
C VAL A 137 -7.57 33.54 21.49
N GLY A 138 -6.53 34.35 21.29
CA GLY A 138 -5.13 33.94 21.46
C GLY A 138 -4.77 33.53 22.89
N ASP A 139 -5.40 34.17 23.88
CA ASP A 139 -5.15 33.91 25.31
C ASP A 139 -6.06 32.80 25.89
N LEU A 140 -6.90 32.17 25.07
CA LEU A 140 -7.77 31.09 25.54
C LEU A 140 -6.97 29.83 25.88
N PRO A 141 -7.36 29.11 26.94
CA PRO A 141 -6.74 27.84 27.26
C PRO A 141 -6.92 26.84 26.12
N PRO A 142 -5.94 25.93 25.88
CA PRO A 142 -6.05 24.94 24.82
C PRO A 142 -7.30 24.07 24.96
N VAL A 143 -7.96 23.80 23.83
CA VAL A 143 -9.20 23.03 23.77
C VAL A 143 -8.89 21.62 23.32
N THR A 144 -9.46 20.62 23.99
CA THR A 144 -9.25 19.21 23.62
C THR A 144 -10.25 18.75 22.56
N LEU A 145 -9.75 18.18 21.47
CA LEU A 145 -10.56 17.53 20.44
C LEU A 145 -10.85 16.08 20.88
N PRO A 146 -12.12 15.61 20.85
CA PRO A 146 -12.51 14.30 21.38
C PRO A 146 -12.16 13.15 20.42
N VAL A 147 -10.87 12.99 20.14
CA VAL A 147 -10.37 11.94 19.25
C VAL A 147 -10.16 10.65 20.03
N SER A 148 -11.01 9.66 19.77
CA SER A 148 -10.86 8.33 20.34
C SER A 148 -9.87 7.49 19.55
N GLU A 149 -9.06 6.71 20.26
CA GLU A 149 -8.24 5.67 19.64
C GLU A 149 -9.13 4.65 18.95
N VAL A 150 -8.78 4.31 17.71
CA VAL A 150 -9.43 3.23 17.00
C VAL A 150 -8.56 1.99 17.10
N SER A 151 -8.95 1.08 18.00
CA SER A 151 -8.16 -0.12 18.32
C SER A 151 -7.78 -0.95 17.08
N THR A 152 -8.68 -1.02 16.08
CA THR A 152 -8.41 -1.70 14.81
C THR A 152 -7.28 -1.04 14.02
N LEU A 153 -7.22 0.29 13.98
CA LEU A 153 -6.16 1.00 13.27
C LEU A 153 -4.82 0.87 14.00
N ARG A 154 -4.81 0.92 15.32
CA ARG A 154 -3.60 0.67 16.13
C ARG A 154 -3.05 -0.73 15.91
N PHE A 155 -3.92 -1.74 15.99
CA PHE A 155 -3.52 -3.11 15.72
C PHE A 155 -2.94 -3.25 14.31
N LEU A 156 -3.62 -2.69 13.31
CA LEU A 156 -3.20 -2.76 11.93
C LEU A 156 -1.87 -2.04 11.69
N ALA A 157 -1.67 -0.83 12.23
CA ALA A 157 -0.43 -0.07 12.11
C ALA A 157 0.76 -0.84 12.70
N ASN A 158 0.58 -1.47 13.86
CA ASN A 158 1.60 -2.29 14.50
C ASN A 158 1.92 -3.57 13.71
N VAL A 159 0.89 -4.27 13.24
CA VAL A 159 1.07 -5.55 12.51
C VAL A 159 1.67 -5.31 11.13
N LEU A 160 1.18 -4.33 10.37
CA LEU A 160 1.66 -4.08 9.00
C LEU A 160 3.14 -3.71 8.97
N GLY A 161 3.64 -2.96 9.96
CA GLY A 161 5.07 -2.62 10.05
C GLY A 161 5.96 -3.87 10.11
N TRP A 162 5.59 -4.83 10.96
CA TRP A 162 6.31 -6.09 11.09
C TRP A 162 6.12 -7.01 9.88
N VAL A 163 4.88 -7.17 9.41
CA VAL A 163 4.55 -8.01 8.26
C VAL A 163 5.30 -7.54 7.02
N ALA A 164 5.35 -6.23 6.76
CA ALA A 164 6.07 -5.67 5.63
C ALA A 164 7.56 -6.04 5.66
N GLY A 165 8.22 -5.88 6.80
CA GLY A 165 9.64 -6.21 6.95
C GLY A 165 9.94 -7.70 6.79
N VAL A 166 9.19 -8.56 7.51
CA VAL A 166 9.42 -10.01 7.48
C VAL A 166 9.14 -10.60 6.10
N THR A 167 8.02 -10.22 5.47
CA THR A 167 7.66 -10.75 4.14
C THR A 167 8.60 -10.22 3.04
N ALA A 168 9.11 -8.99 3.16
CA ALA A 168 10.14 -8.49 2.25
C ALA A 168 11.42 -9.35 2.30
N ILE A 169 11.90 -9.68 3.50
CA ILE A 169 13.10 -10.51 3.69
C ILE A 169 12.89 -11.91 3.13
N ILE A 170 11.79 -12.57 3.49
CA ILE A 170 11.48 -13.92 3.01
C ILE A 170 11.34 -13.92 1.48
N GLY A 171 10.64 -12.92 0.93
CA GLY A 171 10.45 -12.76 -0.51
C GLY A 171 11.76 -12.56 -1.26
N ALA A 172 12.67 -11.73 -0.74
CA ALA A 172 13.99 -11.51 -1.32
C ALA A 172 14.84 -12.78 -1.29
N ILE A 173 14.85 -13.52 -0.18
CA ILE A 173 15.57 -14.81 -0.07
C ILE A 173 15.02 -15.82 -1.06
N ALA A 174 13.69 -15.99 -1.13
CA ALA A 174 13.06 -16.89 -2.08
C ALA A 174 13.37 -16.52 -3.53
N PHE A 175 13.39 -15.22 -3.87
CA PHE A 175 13.76 -14.75 -5.20
C PHE A 175 15.21 -15.12 -5.54
N LEU A 176 16.16 -14.85 -4.63
CA LEU A 176 17.57 -15.19 -4.82
C LEU A 176 17.78 -16.70 -4.97
N LEU A 177 17.11 -17.52 -4.16
CA LEU A 177 17.14 -18.97 -4.29
C LEU A 177 16.59 -19.43 -5.65
N GLY A 178 15.49 -18.83 -6.13
CA GLY A 178 14.96 -19.09 -7.47
C GLY A 178 15.99 -18.83 -8.57
N VAL A 179 16.70 -17.70 -8.49
CA VAL A 179 17.76 -17.32 -9.44
C VAL A 179 18.96 -18.27 -9.37
N ILE A 180 19.39 -18.66 -8.17
CA ILE A 180 20.53 -19.57 -7.96
C ILE A 180 20.20 -20.98 -8.49
N VAL A 181 18.99 -21.49 -8.23
CA VAL A 181 18.55 -22.81 -8.67
C VAL A 181 18.43 -22.88 -10.19
N ARG A 182 18.05 -21.78 -10.86
CA ARG A 182 18.00 -21.74 -12.33
C ARG A 182 18.34 -20.36 -12.91
N PRO A 183 19.56 -20.17 -13.44
CA PRO A 183 19.96 -18.90 -14.06
C PRO A 183 19.46 -18.72 -15.50
N GLU A 184 18.52 -19.55 -15.97
CA GLU A 184 17.98 -19.42 -17.33
C GLU A 184 17.19 -18.12 -17.48
N LYS A 185 17.69 -17.22 -18.34
CA LYS A 185 17.14 -15.88 -18.55
C LYS A 185 15.62 -15.87 -18.82
N GLY A 186 15.10 -16.90 -19.49
CA GLY A 186 13.67 -17.01 -19.80
C GLY A 186 12.79 -17.23 -18.57
N GLU A 187 13.24 -18.05 -17.61
CA GLU A 187 12.45 -18.33 -16.40
C GLU A 187 12.53 -17.20 -15.40
N VAL A 188 13.71 -16.62 -15.22
CA VAL A 188 13.87 -15.41 -14.39
C VAL A 188 13.00 -14.27 -14.93
N ALA A 189 12.95 -14.08 -16.25
CA ALA A 189 12.05 -13.11 -16.87
C ALA A 189 10.59 -13.43 -16.55
N ARG A 190 10.15 -14.68 -16.73
CA ARG A 190 8.78 -15.08 -16.41
C ARG A 190 8.43 -14.81 -14.93
N GLY A 191 9.30 -15.23 -13.99
CA GLY A 191 9.10 -15.01 -12.55
C GLY A 191 9.02 -13.52 -12.20
N PHE A 192 9.84 -12.68 -12.85
CA PHE A 192 9.75 -11.22 -12.71
C PHE A 192 8.41 -10.68 -13.23
N GLY A 193 7.90 -11.22 -14.35
CA GLY A 193 6.58 -10.85 -14.87
C GLY A 193 5.44 -11.21 -13.91
N GLU A 194 5.49 -12.41 -13.31
CA GLU A 194 4.54 -12.85 -12.27
C GLU A 194 4.62 -11.97 -11.01
N LEU A 195 5.83 -11.56 -10.59
CA LEU A 195 6.03 -10.61 -9.51
C LEU A 195 5.38 -9.24 -9.81
N CYS A 196 5.54 -8.69 -11.03
CA CYS A 196 4.90 -7.44 -11.41
C CYS A 196 3.37 -7.53 -11.33
N LEU A 197 2.78 -8.64 -11.77
CA LEU A 197 1.34 -8.86 -11.67
C LEU A 197 0.89 -8.96 -10.21
N ALA A 198 1.62 -9.72 -9.37
CA ALA A 198 1.32 -9.83 -7.95
C ALA A 198 1.39 -8.47 -7.24
N LEU A 199 2.41 -7.65 -7.56
CA LEU A 199 2.54 -6.29 -7.05
C LEU A 199 1.36 -5.41 -7.46
N ALA A 200 0.95 -5.45 -8.73
CA ALA A 200 -0.21 -4.69 -9.20
C ALA A 200 -1.49 -5.06 -8.45
N THR A 201 -1.76 -6.36 -8.28
CA THR A 201 -2.91 -6.85 -7.52
C THR A 201 -2.84 -6.40 -6.06
N SER A 202 -1.68 -6.53 -5.43
CA SER A 202 -1.49 -6.07 -4.04
C SER A 202 -1.72 -4.56 -3.90
N LEU A 203 -1.23 -3.76 -4.84
CA LEU A 203 -1.39 -2.30 -4.81
C LEU A 203 -2.87 -1.91 -4.87
N VAL A 204 -3.69 -2.61 -5.66
CA VAL A 204 -5.15 -2.39 -5.70
C VAL A 204 -5.82 -2.87 -4.40
N VAL A 205 -5.45 -4.05 -3.90
CA VAL A 205 -6.05 -4.62 -2.68
C VAL A 205 -5.73 -3.76 -1.45
N PHE A 206 -4.46 -3.47 -1.20
CA PHE A 206 -4.01 -2.73 -0.03
C PHE A 206 -4.15 -1.21 -0.19
N GLY A 207 -4.01 -0.68 -1.41
CA GLY A 207 -4.11 0.76 -1.66
C GLY A 207 -5.54 1.26 -1.82
N LEU A 208 -6.50 0.41 -2.20
CA LEU A 208 -7.89 0.81 -2.42
C LEU A 208 -8.90 -0.08 -1.70
N LEU A 209 -8.90 -1.39 -1.96
CA LEU A 209 -10.01 -2.24 -1.50
C LEU A 209 -10.09 -2.34 0.03
N LEU A 210 -8.96 -2.59 0.69
CA LEU A 210 -8.89 -2.67 2.14
C LEU A 210 -9.30 -1.35 2.83
N PRO A 211 -8.69 -0.19 2.54
CA PRO A 211 -9.03 1.05 3.22
C PRO A 211 -10.42 1.60 2.85
N ILE A 212 -10.93 1.32 1.65
CA ILE A 212 -12.24 1.85 1.23
C ILE A 212 -13.39 0.99 1.75
N PHE A 213 -13.26 -0.34 1.72
CA PHE A 213 -14.38 -1.23 2.01
C PHE A 213 -14.21 -2.02 3.30
N VAL A 214 -13.01 -2.53 3.58
CA VAL A 214 -12.82 -3.46 4.70
C VAL A 214 -12.66 -2.72 6.03
N LEU A 215 -11.83 -1.68 6.09
CA LEU A 215 -11.61 -0.96 7.35
C LEU A 215 -12.86 -0.23 7.87
N PRO A 216 -13.62 0.50 7.03
CA PRO A 216 -14.86 1.13 7.49
C PRO A 216 -15.92 0.11 7.91
N ALA A 217 -15.97 -1.07 7.28
CA ALA A 217 -16.93 -2.11 7.66
C ALA A 217 -16.67 -2.75 9.04
N ILE A 218 -15.49 -2.56 9.62
CA ILE A 218 -15.12 -3.11 10.93
C ILE A 218 -15.48 -2.14 12.06
N ASN A 219 -15.48 -0.83 11.80
CA ASN A 219 -15.65 0.18 12.85
C ASN A 219 -16.19 1.51 12.30
N ASP A 220 -17.23 2.05 12.94
CA ASP A 220 -17.96 3.25 12.49
C ASP A 220 -17.58 4.54 13.25
N THR A 221 -16.42 4.59 13.92
CA THR A 221 -15.95 5.84 14.58
C THR A 221 -15.73 6.99 13.59
N THR A 222 -15.96 8.23 14.01
CA THR A 222 -15.79 9.44 13.18
C THR A 222 -14.45 9.48 12.45
N TRP A 223 -13.36 9.17 13.15
CA TRP A 223 -12.00 9.22 12.61
C TRP A 223 -11.65 8.04 11.69
N MET A 224 -12.43 6.96 11.68
CA MET A 224 -12.32 5.92 10.66
C MET A 224 -12.69 6.45 9.27
N ALA A 225 -13.58 7.43 9.18
CA ALA A 225 -13.98 8.03 7.90
C ALA A 225 -12.81 8.74 7.18
N ALA A 226 -11.73 9.10 7.89
CA ALA A 226 -10.52 9.66 7.28
C ALA A 226 -9.81 8.66 6.36
N VAL A 227 -9.81 7.37 6.72
CA VAL A 227 -9.10 6.30 6.02
C VAL A 227 -9.51 6.16 4.54
N PRO A 228 -10.81 6.01 4.18
CA PRO A 228 -11.22 5.93 2.79
C PRO A 228 -10.92 7.22 2.02
N ARG A 229 -11.00 8.40 2.66
CA ARG A 229 -10.65 9.68 2.02
C ARG A 229 -9.18 9.75 1.62
N LEU A 230 -8.29 9.28 2.50
CA LEU A 230 -6.86 9.19 2.22
C LEU A 230 -6.56 8.21 1.07
N ALA A 231 -7.24 7.06 1.05
CA ALA A 231 -7.09 6.09 -0.02
C ALA A 231 -7.56 6.65 -1.38
N ILE A 232 -8.75 7.25 -1.44
CA ILE A 232 -9.32 7.86 -2.65
C ILE A 232 -8.40 8.96 -3.20
N ARG A 233 -7.76 9.76 -2.33
CA ARG A 233 -6.78 10.75 -2.77
C ARG A 233 -5.62 10.12 -3.55
N THR A 234 -5.12 8.98 -3.10
CA THR A 234 -4.01 8.28 -3.77
C THR A 234 -4.44 7.42 -4.95
N MET A 235 -5.75 7.32 -5.23
CA MET A 235 -6.31 6.45 -6.26
C MET A 235 -5.72 6.65 -7.66
N PRO A 236 -5.50 7.88 -8.18
CA PRO A 236 -4.90 8.04 -9.50
C PRO A 236 -3.48 7.46 -9.58
N LEU A 237 -2.70 7.63 -8.51
CA LEU A 237 -1.35 7.09 -8.41
C LEU A 237 -1.36 5.56 -8.31
N VAL A 238 -2.26 5.01 -7.50
CA VAL A 238 -2.45 3.56 -7.33
C VAL A 238 -2.84 2.90 -8.65
N LEU A 239 -3.87 3.42 -9.31
CA LEU A 239 -4.35 2.86 -10.59
C LEU A 239 -3.31 3.02 -11.70
N GLY A 240 -2.66 4.18 -11.79
CA GLY A 240 -1.59 4.41 -12.76
C GLY A 240 -0.43 3.43 -12.58
N ALA A 241 0.05 3.25 -11.33
CA ALA A 241 1.11 2.30 -11.01
C ALA A 241 0.69 0.85 -11.30
N ALA A 242 -0.53 0.46 -10.93
CA ALA A 242 -1.06 -0.88 -11.20
C ALA A 242 -1.14 -1.17 -12.71
N ILE A 243 -1.61 -0.22 -13.53
CA ILE A 243 -1.67 -0.37 -14.99
C ILE A 243 -0.26 -0.57 -15.58
N VAL A 244 0.70 0.24 -15.15
CA VAL A 244 2.09 0.12 -15.60
C VAL A 244 2.68 -1.23 -15.22
N LEU A 245 2.47 -1.68 -13.99
CA LEU A 245 2.94 -2.99 -13.52
C LEU A 245 2.29 -4.15 -14.27
N VAL A 246 1.00 -4.09 -14.57
CA VAL A 246 0.30 -5.10 -15.38
C VAL A 246 0.86 -5.13 -16.80
N ALA A 247 1.01 -3.97 -17.45
CA ALA A 247 1.56 -3.88 -18.79
C ALA A 247 2.99 -4.45 -18.86
N LEU A 248 3.84 -4.09 -17.89
CA LEU A 248 5.20 -4.60 -17.78
C LEU A 248 5.21 -6.13 -17.54
N GLY A 249 4.38 -6.61 -16.61
CA GLY A 249 4.28 -8.03 -16.29
C GLY A 249 3.86 -8.87 -17.49
N LEU A 250 2.80 -8.46 -18.18
CA LEU A 250 2.32 -9.11 -19.40
C LEU A 250 3.37 -9.09 -20.51
N PHE A 251 4.01 -7.94 -20.74
CA PHE A 251 5.06 -7.82 -21.75
C PHE A 251 6.22 -8.80 -21.50
N VAL A 252 6.69 -8.88 -20.25
CA VAL A 252 7.79 -9.77 -19.87
C VAL A 252 7.40 -11.23 -20.01
N VAL A 253 6.21 -11.63 -19.55
CA VAL A 253 5.70 -13.01 -19.69
C VAL A 253 5.60 -13.39 -21.17
N LEU A 254 4.98 -12.57 -22.02
CA LEU A 254 4.84 -12.85 -23.45
C LEU A 254 6.20 -12.94 -24.16
N LYS A 255 7.14 -12.07 -23.81
CA LYS A 255 8.51 -12.12 -24.35
C LYS A 255 9.25 -13.38 -23.93
N SER A 256 9.06 -13.84 -22.69
CA SER A 256 9.66 -15.09 -22.21
C SER A 256 9.18 -16.31 -23.00
N MET A 257 7.88 -16.34 -23.37
CA MET A 257 7.28 -17.44 -24.13
C MET A 257 7.80 -17.50 -25.57
N SER A 258 8.07 -16.36 -26.21
CA SER A 258 8.55 -16.33 -27.60
C SER A 258 10.02 -16.76 -27.73
N SER A 259 10.84 -16.53 -26.71
CA SER A 259 12.27 -16.91 -26.71
C SER A 259 12.51 -18.42 -26.70
N GLY A 260 11.57 -19.22 -26.18
CA GLY A 260 11.71 -20.68 -26.08
C GLY A 260 11.54 -21.44 -27.40
N ARG A 261 10.95 -20.82 -28.43
CA ARG A 261 10.63 -21.50 -29.71
C ARG A 261 11.77 -21.56 -30.73
N ARG A 262 12.95 -20.98 -30.46
CA ARG A 262 14.01 -20.77 -31.49
C ARG A 262 15.17 -21.77 -31.53
N LYS A 263 15.15 -22.92 -30.83
CA LYS A 263 16.28 -23.90 -30.87
C LYS A 263 15.88 -25.37 -31.11
N GLN A 264 14.94 -25.61 -32.02
CA GLN A 264 14.83 -26.90 -32.72
C GLN A 264 14.97 -26.68 -34.23
N TRP A 265 15.94 -25.85 -34.62
CA TRP A 265 16.38 -25.83 -36.00
C TRP A 265 17.11 -27.16 -36.22
N SER A 266 16.34 -28.14 -36.68
CA SER A 266 16.78 -29.30 -37.44
C SER A 266 18.29 -29.50 -37.40
N THR A 267 18.78 -30.16 -36.36
CA THR A 267 19.87 -31.09 -36.63
C THR A 267 19.19 -32.11 -37.52
N PRO A 268 19.46 -32.17 -38.84
CA PRO A 268 19.06 -33.35 -39.57
C PRO A 268 19.69 -34.50 -38.78
N LEU A 269 18.85 -35.35 -38.20
CA LEU A 269 19.31 -36.66 -37.79
C LEU A 269 19.91 -37.22 -39.07
N ALA A 270 21.24 -37.23 -39.16
CA ALA A 270 21.94 -38.06 -40.11
C ALA A 270 21.51 -39.46 -39.72
N VAL A 271 20.41 -39.92 -40.33
CA VAL A 271 20.05 -41.33 -40.41
C VAL A 271 21.17 -41.91 -41.25
N GLY A 272 22.31 -42.15 -40.60
CA GLY A 272 23.35 -43.01 -41.13
C GLY A 272 22.64 -44.32 -41.36
N ARG A 273 22.31 -44.60 -42.63
CA ARG A 273 22.00 -45.94 -43.09
C ARG A 273 23.22 -46.77 -42.70
N TYR A 274 23.14 -47.44 -41.57
CA TYR A 274 23.92 -48.62 -41.28
C TYR A 274 23.42 -49.69 -42.26
N ARG A 275 23.85 -49.58 -43.52
CA ARG A 275 23.71 -50.66 -44.49
C ARG A 275 24.80 -51.64 -44.10
N GLU A 276 24.41 -52.64 -43.31
CA GLU A 276 25.26 -53.80 -43.05
C GLU A 276 25.58 -54.43 -44.41
N ASP A 277 26.81 -54.23 -44.87
CA ASP A 277 27.46 -55.12 -45.83
C ASP A 277 27.66 -56.47 -45.11
N ARG A 278 26.62 -57.31 -45.16
CA ARG A 278 26.70 -58.74 -44.84
C ARG A 278 26.15 -59.51 -46.02
N SER A 279 26.99 -59.71 -47.03
CA SER A 279 26.92 -60.91 -47.86
C SER A 279 27.90 -61.93 -47.27
N TRP A 280 27.36 -62.92 -46.55
CA TRP A 280 28.03 -64.18 -46.29
C TRP A 280 27.35 -65.24 -47.16
N SER A 281 28.20 -65.99 -47.89
CA SER A 281 27.94 -67.16 -48.76
C SER A 281 26.97 -66.97 -49.91
#